data_AF-A0A4V2T132-F1
#
_entry.id   AF-A0A4V2T132-F1
#
_cell.length_a   1.000
_cell.length_b   1.000
_cell.length_c   1.000
_cell.angle_alpha   90.00
_cell.angle_beta   90.00
_cell.angle_gamma   90.00
#
_symmetry.space_group_name_H-M   'P 1'
#
loop_
_entity.id
_entity.type
_entity.pdbx_description
1 polymer ?
#
loop_
_entity_poly.entity_id
_entity_poly.type
_entity_poly.pdbx_seq_one_letter_code
_entity_poly.pdbx_strand_id
1 'polypeptide(L)'
;MNVNGAIINGRKYSAHTLERMAPDTLEVRAILNTRANQLAQNLGFNAGTKEYYDLVKKYIDPRNIPPMVVEDAIINGQKIAGHSPGTWVHETNKVRVITNNNGDVITVIGK
;
A
#
# COMPACT_ATOMS: atom_id res chain seq x y z
N MET A 1 3.42 -10.03 -7.72
CA MET A 1 3.03 -8.59 -7.64
C MET A 1 4.03 -7.73 -8.40
N ASN A 2 3.56 -6.73 -9.15
CA ASN A 2 4.42 -5.93 -10.03
C ASN A 2 5.26 -4.92 -9.22
N VAL A 3 6.59 -5.00 -9.32
CA VAL A 3 7.56 -4.14 -8.60
C VAL A 3 7.48 -2.68 -9.03
N ASN A 4 6.91 -2.41 -10.21
CA ASN A 4 6.75 -1.07 -10.77
C ASN A 4 5.33 -0.50 -10.55
N GLY A 5 4.46 -1.22 -9.84
CA GLY A 5 3.05 -0.89 -9.71
C GLY A 5 2.22 -1.41 -10.88
N ALA A 6 0.99 -0.93 -11.05
CA ALA A 6 0.10 -1.35 -12.13
C ALA A 6 -0.84 -0.21 -12.53
N ILE A 7 -1.39 -0.29 -13.75
CA ILE A 7 -2.48 0.58 -14.17
C ILE A 7 -3.77 -0.21 -13.99
N ILE A 8 -4.71 0.33 -13.21
CA ILE A 8 -6.03 -0.24 -12.96
C ILE A 8 -7.05 0.85 -13.27
N ASN A 9 -8.04 0.57 -14.12
CA ASN A 9 -9.05 1.55 -14.55
C ASN A 9 -8.48 2.87 -15.07
N GLY A 10 -7.35 2.82 -15.79
CA GLY A 10 -6.67 4.01 -16.33
C GLY A 10 -5.86 4.81 -15.31
N ARG A 11 -5.84 4.40 -14.03
CA ARG A 11 -5.10 5.05 -12.96
C ARG A 11 -3.86 4.23 -12.59
N LYS A 12 -2.74 4.91 -12.33
CA LYS A 12 -1.51 4.26 -11.86
C LYS A 12 -1.58 4.01 -10.36
N TYR A 13 -1.24 2.80 -9.96
CA TYR A 13 -1.12 2.34 -8.57
C TYR A 13 0.34 2.00 -8.30
N SER A 14 0.92 2.54 -7.23
CA SER A 14 2.29 2.19 -6.82
C SER A 14 2.38 0.71 -6.41
N ALA A 15 3.57 0.11 -6.51
CA ALA A 15 3.78 -1.27 -6.04
C ALA A 15 3.41 -1.42 -4.55
N HIS A 16 3.80 -0.42 -3.74
CA HIS A 16 3.43 -0.36 -2.32
C HIS A 16 1.91 -0.37 -2.14
N THR A 17 1.17 0.42 -2.92
CA THR A 17 -0.29 0.43 -2.88
C THR A 17 -0.88 -0.94 -3.16
N LEU A 18 -0.38 -1.63 -4.21
CA LEU A 18 -0.88 -2.96 -4.58
C LEU A 18 -0.63 -3.99 -3.48
N GLU A 19 0.50 -3.91 -2.79
CA GLU A 19 0.80 -4.77 -1.64
C GLU A 19 -0.18 -4.54 -0.49
N ARG A 20 -0.54 -3.27 -0.20
CA ARG A 20 -1.58 -2.97 0.82
C ARG A 20 -2.97 -3.43 0.40
N MET A 21 -3.30 -3.33 -0.88
CA MET A 21 -4.60 -3.71 -1.41
C MET A 21 -4.81 -5.22 -1.49
N ALA A 22 -3.73 -5.99 -1.54
CA ALA A 22 -3.77 -7.42 -1.73
C ALA A 22 -4.66 -8.14 -0.70
N PRO A 23 -5.29 -9.26 -1.08
CA PRO A 23 -6.09 -10.05 -0.16
C PRO A 23 -5.21 -10.67 0.92
N ASP A 24 -5.70 -10.70 2.16
CA ASP A 24 -4.99 -11.29 3.30
C ASP A 24 -5.12 -12.83 3.27
N THR A 25 -4.34 -13.45 2.38
CA THR A 25 -4.27 -14.91 2.20
C THR A 25 -2.88 -15.41 2.58
N LEU A 26 -2.77 -16.70 2.93
CA LEU A 26 -1.48 -17.32 3.26
C LEU A 26 -0.45 -17.18 2.13
N GLU A 27 -0.90 -17.32 0.88
CA GLU A 27 -0.06 -17.16 -0.31
C GLU A 27 0.48 -15.73 -0.45
N VAL A 28 -0.39 -14.72 -0.33
CA VAL A 28 0.03 -13.31 -0.38
C VAL A 28 0.98 -12.98 0.76
N ARG A 29 0.68 -13.42 1.98
CA ARG A 29 1.55 -13.19 3.13
C ARG A 29 2.92 -13.84 2.94
N ALA A 30 2.99 -15.04 2.35
CA ALA A 30 4.26 -15.71 2.04
C ALA A 30 5.09 -14.89 1.04
N ILE A 31 4.48 -14.36 -0.02
CA ILE A 31 5.14 -13.50 -1.00
C ILE A 31 5.67 -12.22 -0.35
N LEU A 32 4.85 -11.55 0.48
CA LEU A 32 5.26 -10.34 1.20
C LEU A 32 6.37 -10.64 2.22
N ASN A 33 6.36 -11.82 2.85
CA ASN A 33 7.41 -12.26 3.77
C ASN A 33 8.75 -12.42 3.04
N THR A 34 8.76 -13.07 1.86
CA THR A 34 9.97 -13.17 1.04
C THR A 34 10.54 -11.79 0.71
N ARG A 35 9.69 -10.83 0.33
CA ARG A 35 10.13 -9.45 0.04
C ARG A 35 10.65 -8.73 1.28
N ALA A 36 9.97 -8.88 2.41
CA ALA A 36 10.40 -8.30 3.67
C ALA A 36 11.79 -8.82 4.09
N ASN A 37 12.05 -10.12 3.90
CA ASN A 37 13.36 -10.72 4.16
C ASN A 37 14.45 -10.18 3.23
N GLN A 38 14.16 -10.05 1.93
CA GLN A 38 15.09 -9.45 0.97
C GLN A 38 15.41 -8.00 1.34
N LEU A 39 14.39 -7.22 1.75
CA LEU A 39 14.57 -5.86 2.20
C LEU A 39 15.42 -5.80 3.48
N ALA A 40 15.16 -6.65 4.46
CA ALA A 40 15.95 -6.74 5.68
C ALA A 40 17.42 -7.06 5.39
N GLN A 41 17.69 -8.02 4.51
CA GLN A 41 19.05 -8.37 4.09
C GLN A 41 19.76 -7.19 3.41
N ASN A 42 19.07 -6.50 2.49
CA ASN A 42 19.61 -5.32 1.82
C ASN A 42 19.92 -4.16 2.79
N LEU A 43 19.19 -4.08 3.91
CA LEU A 43 19.42 -3.11 4.99
C LEU A 43 20.45 -3.59 6.03
N GLY A 44 20.97 -4.82 5.89
CA GLY A 44 21.92 -5.41 6.84
C GLY A 44 21.31 -5.86 8.16
N PHE A 45 19.98 -6.05 8.23
CA PHE A 45 19.31 -6.54 9.43
C PHE A 45 19.41 -8.06 9.52
N ASN A 46 19.93 -8.53 10.65
CA ASN A 46 20.10 -9.95 10.92
C ASN A 46 18.80 -10.57 11.43
N ALA A 47 18.46 -11.76 10.94
CA ALA A 47 17.35 -12.52 11.50
C ALA A 47 17.56 -12.76 12.99
N GLY A 48 16.54 -12.51 13.80
CA GLY A 48 16.62 -12.61 15.26
C GLY A 48 16.82 -11.26 15.98
N THR A 49 17.13 -10.16 15.28
CA THR A 49 17.18 -8.84 15.90
C THR A 49 15.79 -8.20 15.95
N LYS A 50 15.61 -7.24 16.86
CA LYS A 50 14.35 -6.50 16.99
C LYS A 50 14.02 -5.73 15.71
N GLU A 51 15.02 -5.11 15.09
CA GLU A 51 14.88 -4.33 13.85
C GLU A 51 14.38 -5.19 12.70
N TYR A 52 14.91 -6.42 12.59
CA TYR A 52 14.44 -7.40 11.61
C TYR A 52 12.95 -7.73 11.83
N TYR A 53 12.57 -8.09 13.07
CA TYR A 53 11.19 -8.46 13.36
C TYR A 53 10.22 -7.28 13.17
N ASP A 54 10.60 -6.08 13.60
CA ASP A 54 9.78 -4.87 13.44
C ASP A 54 9.59 -4.52 11.96
N LEU A 55 10.64 -4.64 11.14
CA LEU A 55 10.54 -4.43 9.69
C LEU A 55 9.63 -5.47 9.04
N VAL A 56 9.85 -6.75 9.29
CA VAL A 56 9.09 -7.84 8.65
C VAL A 56 7.62 -7.76 9.03
N LYS A 57 7.33 -7.55 10.32
CA LYS A 57 5.96 -7.39 10.81
C LYS A 57 5.27 -6.17 10.18
N LYS A 58 5.97 -5.06 10.03
CA LYS A 58 5.43 -3.84 9.42
C LYS A 58 5.22 -3.96 7.91
N TYR A 59 6.07 -4.72 7.23
CA TYR A 59 6.00 -4.90 5.78
C TYR A 59 4.84 -5.83 5.36
N ILE A 60 4.60 -6.91 6.11
CA ILE A 60 3.53 -7.86 5.84
C ILE A 60 2.20 -7.33 6.40
N ASP A 61 1.59 -6.38 5.69
CA ASP A 61 0.31 -5.79 6.07
C ASP A 61 -0.64 -5.64 4.85
N PRO A 62 -1.08 -6.78 4.25
CA PRO A 62 -2.15 -6.78 3.26
C PRO A 62 -3.49 -6.45 3.95
N ARG A 63 -4.29 -5.58 3.36
CA ARG A 63 -5.53 -5.05 3.95
C ARG A 63 -6.80 -5.51 3.25
N ASN A 64 -6.70 -6.34 2.22
CA ASN A 64 -7.84 -6.84 1.45
C ASN A 64 -8.75 -5.70 0.94
N ILE A 65 -8.16 -4.71 0.28
CA ILE A 65 -8.86 -3.53 -0.23
C ILE A 65 -8.99 -3.65 -1.75
N PRO A 66 -10.19 -3.95 -2.28
CA PRO A 66 -10.40 -4.04 -3.72
C PRO A 66 -10.19 -2.70 -4.43
N PRO A 67 -9.72 -2.69 -5.69
CA PRO A 67 -9.59 -1.46 -6.48
C PRO A 67 -10.90 -0.66 -6.60
N MET A 68 -12.05 -1.34 -6.63
CA MET A 68 -13.37 -0.69 -6.67
C MET A 68 -13.60 0.21 -5.45
N VAL A 69 -13.16 -0.20 -4.25
CA VAL A 69 -13.30 0.60 -3.03
C VAL A 69 -12.38 1.82 -3.08
N VAL A 70 -11.21 1.69 -3.70
CA VAL A 70 -10.27 2.79 -3.89
C VAL A 70 -10.83 3.82 -4.86
N GLU A 71 -11.32 3.40 -6.02
CA GLU A 71 -11.92 4.32 -7.00
C GLU A 71 -13.19 4.98 -6.46
N ASP A 72 -14.04 4.24 -5.74
CA ASP A 72 -15.20 4.81 -5.06
C ASP A 72 -14.79 5.92 -4.07
N ALA A 73 -13.75 5.67 -3.28
CA ALA A 73 -13.22 6.68 -2.36
C ALA A 73 -12.69 7.92 -3.08
N ILE A 74 -12.03 7.77 -4.24
CA ILE A 74 -11.52 8.91 -5.03
C ILE A 74 -12.67 9.72 -5.65
N ILE A 75 -13.75 9.08 -6.08
CA ILE A 75 -14.87 9.74 -6.76
C ILE A 75 -15.83 10.37 -5.75
N ASN A 76 -16.20 9.63 -4.70
CA ASN A 76 -17.29 9.96 -3.78
C ASN A 76 -16.81 10.36 -2.39
N GLY A 77 -15.53 10.12 -2.06
CA GLY A 77 -14.98 10.42 -0.74
C GLY A 77 -14.74 11.91 -0.50
N GLN A 78 -14.53 12.25 0.77
CA GLN A 78 -14.15 13.61 1.13
C GLN A 78 -12.72 13.89 0.66
N LYS A 79 -12.56 14.83 -0.25
CA LYS A 79 -11.26 15.27 -0.77
C LYS A 79 -10.67 16.38 0.09
N ILE A 80 -9.49 16.16 0.64
CA ILE A 80 -8.77 17.09 1.52
C ILE A 80 -7.32 17.20 1.02
N ALA A 81 -6.69 18.36 1.21
CA ALA A 81 -5.26 18.51 0.96
C ALA A 81 -4.45 17.54 1.82
N GLY A 82 -3.50 16.84 1.21
CA GLY A 82 -2.59 15.94 1.92
C GLY A 82 -1.48 16.70 2.66
N HIS A 83 -0.75 15.97 3.50
CA HIS A 83 0.34 16.53 4.30
C HIS A 83 1.50 17.04 3.42
N SER A 84 1.78 16.35 2.31
CA SER A 84 2.83 16.73 1.38
C SER A 84 2.28 17.58 0.24
N PRO A 85 3.00 18.62 -0.24
CA PRO A 85 2.59 19.40 -1.40
C PRO A 85 2.29 18.51 -2.61
N GLY A 86 1.19 18.80 -3.30
CA GLY A 86 0.77 18.03 -4.48
C GLY A 86 0.20 16.64 -4.16
N THR A 87 -0.20 16.39 -2.90
CA THR A 87 -0.94 15.19 -2.52
C THR A 87 -2.36 15.52 -2.07
N TRP A 88 -3.28 14.59 -2.30
CA TRP A 88 -4.68 14.68 -1.94
C TRP A 88 -5.09 13.44 -1.16
N VAL A 89 -5.84 13.64 -0.09
CA VAL A 89 -6.44 12.58 0.71
C VAL A 89 -7.90 12.47 0.32
N HIS A 90 -8.33 11.27 -0.05
CA HIS A 90 -9.72 10.92 -0.30
C HIS A 90 -10.17 9.97 0.81
N GLU A 91 -11.07 10.43 1.66
CA GLU A 91 -11.46 9.72 2.88
C GLU A 91 -12.91 9.25 2.81
N THR A 92 -13.11 7.97 3.13
CA THR A 92 -14.41 7.36 3.38
C THR A 92 -14.43 6.75 4.79
N ASN A 93 -15.54 6.09 5.13
CA ASN A 93 -15.64 5.29 6.36
C ASN A 93 -14.80 4.00 6.30
N LYS A 94 -14.45 3.51 5.10
CA LYS A 94 -13.71 2.25 4.93
C LYS A 94 -12.22 2.46 4.70
N VAL A 95 -11.87 3.48 3.92
CA VAL A 95 -10.49 3.68 3.47
C VAL A 95 -10.12 5.16 3.41
N ARG A 96 -8.83 5.41 3.51
CA ARG A 96 -8.18 6.66 3.19
C ARG A 96 -7.20 6.41 2.03
N VAL A 97 -7.42 7.08 0.92
CA VAL A 97 -6.62 6.95 -0.31
C VAL A 97 -5.81 8.23 -0.50
N ILE A 98 -4.53 8.10 -0.82
CA ILE A 98 -3.65 9.24 -1.08
C ILE A 98 -3.25 9.24 -2.55
N THR A 99 -3.55 10.33 -3.26
CA THR A 99 -3.17 10.51 -4.66
C THR A 99 -2.22 11.69 -4.85
N ASN A 100 -1.42 11.68 -5.93
CA ASN A 100 -0.66 12.86 -6.37
C ASN A 100 -1.52 13.79 -7.26
N ASN A 101 -0.92 14.89 -7.74
CA ASN A 101 -1.57 15.82 -8.69
C ASN A 101 -1.95 15.18 -10.04
N ASN A 102 -1.30 14.11 -10.45
CA ASN A 102 -1.66 13.37 -11.66
C ASN A 102 -2.83 12.40 -11.43
N GLY A 103 -3.25 12.23 -10.16
CA GLY A 103 -4.26 11.26 -9.76
C GLY A 103 -3.71 9.85 -9.52
N ASP A 104 -2.40 9.63 -9.53
CA ASP A 104 -1.83 8.31 -9.23
C ASP A 104 -2.03 7.97 -7.76
N VAL A 105 -2.35 6.70 -7.46
CA VAL A 105 -2.52 6.21 -6.08
C VAL A 105 -1.17 5.84 -5.47
N ILE A 106 -0.74 6.65 -4.51
CA ILE A 106 0.56 6.48 -3.85
C ILE A 106 0.44 5.53 -2.65
N THR A 107 -0.66 5.65 -1.89
CA THR A 107 -0.88 4.90 -0.65
C THR A 107 -2.37 4.67 -0.41
N VAL A 108 -2.71 3.52 0.18
CA VAL A 108 -4.06 3.20 0.66
C VAL A 108 -4.01 2.74 2.12
N ILE A 109 -4.91 3.31 2.94
CA ILE A 109 -5.03 3.02 4.36
C ILE A 109 -6.44 2.52 4.66
N GLY A 110 -6.54 1.30 5.20
CA GLY A 110 -7.81 0.78 5.74
C GLY A 110 -8.08 1.39 7.12
N LYS A 111 -9.35 1.63 7.43
CA LYS A 111 -9.82 2.05 8.75
C LYS A 111 -10.29 0.87 9.59
#